data_AF-A0A9E5ZBH7-F1
#
_entry.id   AF-A0A9E5ZBH7-F1
#
_cell.length_a   1.000
_cell.length_b   1.000
_cell.length_c   1.000
_cell.angle_alpha   90.00
_cell.angle_beta   90.00
_cell.angle_gamma   90.00
#
_symmetry.space_group_name_H-M   'P 1'
#
loop_
_entity.id
_entity.type
_entity.pdbx_description
1 polymer ?
#
loop_
_entity_poly.entity_id
_entity_poly.type
_entity_poly.pdbx_seq_one_letter_code
_entity_poly.pdbx_strand_id
1 'polypeptide(L)'
;MGFDHWYGSVGYIFYPQNSRLNQHGVNVMYNGDRTATSLELIQDKVLVNYNFTFKNTSKIDIKYTHEDINLLFPFGFTEGYDPLPVGLYQFDYGELQYQGDGRRLLQLQTGFSFGQFYNGYRTGISVSAKYRVQPWGNFSLNFIENNLVFPKNYGKGRLFLISPKAEINFSKNLFWTTFMQYNTQRDNFNINSRLQWRYLPMSDLFLVYSDNYLVDNFGPRNRAFVIKLNYWLNL
;
A
#
# COMPACT_ATOMS: atom_id res chain seq x y z
N MET A 1 -6.39 7.08 29.37
CA MET A 1 -7.03 6.57 28.15
C MET A 1 -6.24 5.36 27.68
N GLY A 2 -6.94 4.27 27.38
CA GLY A 2 -6.36 3.01 26.92
C GLY A 2 -7.44 2.20 26.21
N PHE A 3 -7.06 1.09 25.59
CA PHE A 3 -7.97 0.17 24.92
C PHE A 3 -7.60 -1.26 25.27
N ASP A 4 -8.61 -2.13 25.25
CA ASP A 4 -8.44 -3.57 25.34
C ASP A 4 -8.51 -4.17 23.94
N HIS A 5 -7.54 -5.02 23.62
CA HIS A 5 -7.37 -5.63 22.31
C HIS A 5 -7.65 -7.12 22.34
N TRP A 6 -8.50 -7.58 21.43
CA TRP A 6 -8.87 -8.98 21.29
C TRP A 6 -8.48 -9.48 19.90
N TYR A 7 -7.70 -10.55 19.86
CA TYR A 7 -7.28 -11.19 18.61
C TYR A 7 -7.55 -12.69 18.66
N GLY A 8 -8.15 -13.21 17.60
CA GLY A 8 -8.38 -14.64 17.42
C GLY A 8 -8.14 -15.03 15.98
N SER A 9 -7.61 -16.23 15.75
CA SER A 9 -7.44 -16.78 14.41
C SER A 9 -7.60 -18.28 14.45
N VAL A 10 -8.40 -18.81 13.51
CA VAL A 10 -8.52 -20.24 13.24
C VAL A 10 -8.29 -20.48 11.77
N GLY A 11 -7.57 -21.55 11.41
CA GLY A 11 -7.31 -21.83 10.01
C GLY A 11 -7.02 -23.30 9.78
N TYR A 12 -7.16 -23.70 8.52
CA TYR A 12 -6.86 -25.06 8.08
C TYR A 12 -6.21 -25.03 6.70
N ILE A 13 -5.19 -25.85 6.52
CA ILE A 13 -4.40 -25.94 5.29
C ILE A 13 -4.53 -27.35 4.72
N PHE A 14 -4.87 -27.43 3.43
CA PHE A 14 -4.94 -28.63 2.63
C PHE A 14 -3.66 -28.77 1.79
N TYR A 15 -3.14 -30.00 1.72
CA TYR A 15 -1.98 -30.37 0.91
C TYR A 15 -2.39 -31.37 -0.19
N PRO A 16 -2.85 -30.88 -1.35
CA PRO A 16 -3.33 -31.74 -2.42
C PRO A 16 -2.20 -32.55 -3.06
N GLN A 17 -2.43 -33.84 -3.30
CA GLN A 17 -1.52 -34.71 -4.04
C GLN A 17 -1.73 -34.56 -5.55
N ASN A 18 -0.66 -34.66 -6.35
CA ASN A 18 -0.70 -34.62 -7.82
C ASN A 18 -1.36 -33.36 -8.44
N SER A 19 -1.29 -32.20 -7.78
CA SER A 19 -1.84 -30.93 -8.27
C SER A 19 -0.77 -29.92 -8.72
N ARG A 20 -1.19 -28.85 -9.41
CA ARG A 20 -0.38 -27.62 -9.63
C ARG A 20 -0.30 -26.75 -8.36
N LEU A 21 -1.24 -26.93 -7.44
CA LEU A 21 -1.24 -26.31 -6.11
C LEU A 21 -0.19 -27.01 -5.24
N ASN A 22 0.53 -26.22 -4.46
CA ASN A 22 1.39 -26.69 -3.38
C ASN A 22 0.56 -26.88 -2.10
N GLN A 23 -0.25 -25.87 -1.77
CA GLN A 23 -1.17 -25.87 -0.63
C GLN A 23 -2.29 -24.87 -0.88
N HIS A 24 -3.41 -25.03 -0.20
CA HIS A 24 -4.46 -24.03 -0.12
C HIS A 24 -5.17 -24.14 1.23
N GLY A 25 -5.84 -23.10 1.68
CA GLY A 25 -6.42 -23.13 3.01
C GLY A 25 -7.30 -21.93 3.31
N VAL A 26 -8.13 -22.10 4.32
CA VAL A 26 -8.98 -21.05 4.87
C VAL A 26 -8.42 -20.59 6.22
N ASN A 27 -8.50 -19.29 6.48
CA ASN A 27 -8.23 -18.70 7.77
C ASN A 27 -9.32 -17.69 8.08
N VAL A 28 -9.87 -17.78 9.28
CA VAL A 28 -10.80 -16.81 9.85
C VAL A 28 -10.07 -16.10 10.98
N MET A 29 -10.04 -14.78 10.90
CA MET A 29 -9.40 -13.90 11.87
C MET A 29 -10.45 -12.96 12.45
N TYR A 30 -10.37 -12.73 13.75
CA TYR A 30 -11.10 -11.70 14.45
C TYR A 30 -10.09 -10.75 15.11
N ASN A 31 -10.37 -9.46 14.99
CA ASN A 31 -9.63 -8.39 15.65
C ASN A 31 -10.66 -7.39 16.20
N GLY A 32 -10.61 -7.08 17.49
CA GLY A 32 -11.57 -6.19 18.13
C GLY A 32 -10.93 -5.32 19.18
N ASP A 33 -11.26 -4.04 19.16
CA ASP A 33 -10.79 -3.02 20.08
C ASP A 33 -11.95 -2.42 20.87
N ARG A 34 -11.75 -2.29 22.19
CA ARG A 34 -12.70 -1.69 23.12
C ARG A 34 -12.05 -0.63 23.98
N THR A 35 -12.80 0.37 24.43
CA THR A 35 -12.29 1.33 25.42
C THR A 35 -11.98 0.60 26.74
N ALA A 36 -10.83 0.86 27.36
CA ALA A 36 -10.40 0.14 28.57
C ALA A 36 -11.28 0.41 29.82
N THR A 37 -12.11 1.45 29.82
CA THR A 37 -12.90 1.85 31.00
C THR A 37 -14.37 1.44 30.90
N SER A 38 -15.04 1.69 29.77
CA SER A 38 -16.47 1.40 29.58
C SER A 38 -16.73 0.21 28.65
N LEU A 39 -15.69 -0.43 28.11
CA LEU A 39 -15.79 -1.52 27.12
C LEU A 39 -16.64 -1.17 25.89
N GLU A 40 -16.70 0.12 25.53
CA GLU A 40 -17.37 0.58 24.32
C GLU A 40 -16.61 0.14 23.07
N LEU A 41 -17.36 -0.20 22.01
CA LEU A 41 -16.85 -0.55 20.69
C LEU A 41 -16.03 0.60 20.10
N ILE A 42 -14.78 0.32 19.76
CA ILE A 42 -13.93 1.19 18.93
C ILE A 42 -13.98 0.67 17.50
N GLN A 43 -13.59 -0.59 17.32
CA GLN A 43 -13.59 -1.28 16.04
C GLN A 43 -13.70 -2.79 16.25
N ASP A 44 -14.40 -3.48 15.35
CA ASP A 44 -14.31 -4.93 15.17
C ASP A 44 -14.06 -5.26 13.70
N LYS A 45 -13.34 -6.34 13.47
CA LYS A 45 -13.04 -6.85 12.14
C LYS A 45 -13.03 -8.37 12.14
N VAL A 46 -13.89 -8.96 11.32
CA VAL A 46 -13.85 -10.38 10.98
C VAL A 46 -13.36 -10.51 9.55
N LEU A 47 -12.26 -11.23 9.36
CA LEU A 47 -11.66 -11.50 8.06
C LEU A 47 -11.70 -13.00 7.78
N VAL A 48 -12.34 -13.38 6.69
CA VAL A 48 -12.25 -14.74 6.13
C VAL A 48 -11.33 -14.66 4.91
N ASN A 49 -10.19 -15.33 4.98
CA ASN A 49 -9.22 -15.43 3.89
C ASN A 49 -9.14 -16.86 3.38
N TYR A 50 -9.18 -17.04 2.06
CA TYR A 50 -8.84 -18.28 1.39
C TYR A 50 -7.59 -18.07 0.53
N ASN A 51 -6.50 -18.76 0.88
CA ASN A 51 -5.24 -18.68 0.17
C ASN A 51 -5.04 -19.91 -0.72
N PHE A 52 -4.59 -19.69 -1.94
CA PHE A 52 -4.02 -20.70 -2.83
C PHE A 52 -2.55 -20.39 -3.06
N THR A 53 -1.67 -21.36 -2.81
CA THR A 53 -0.24 -21.27 -3.12
C THR A 53 0.13 -22.33 -4.14
N PHE A 54 0.71 -21.91 -5.26
CA PHE A 54 1.11 -22.77 -6.36
C PHE A 54 2.56 -23.23 -6.23
N LYS A 55 2.93 -24.32 -6.93
CA LYS A 55 4.31 -24.85 -6.94
C LYS A 55 5.35 -23.87 -7.51
N ASN A 56 4.91 -22.92 -8.34
CA ASN A 56 5.77 -21.84 -8.83
C ASN A 56 5.85 -20.66 -7.85
N THR A 57 5.41 -20.82 -6.60
CA THR A 57 5.37 -19.77 -5.55
C THR A 57 4.37 -18.63 -5.78
N SER A 58 3.64 -18.62 -6.91
CA SER A 58 2.53 -17.68 -7.09
C SER A 58 1.41 -17.97 -6.09
N LYS A 59 0.62 -16.93 -5.78
CA LYS A 59 -0.48 -16.99 -4.81
C LYS A 59 -1.73 -16.31 -5.34
N ILE A 60 -2.88 -16.83 -4.94
CA ILE A 60 -4.17 -16.16 -5.06
C ILE A 60 -4.76 -16.09 -3.65
N ASP A 61 -5.16 -14.90 -3.23
CA ASP A 61 -5.84 -14.66 -1.96
C ASP A 61 -7.23 -14.11 -2.24
N ILE A 62 -8.24 -14.74 -1.66
CA ILE A 62 -9.63 -14.29 -1.70
C ILE A 62 -10.02 -13.95 -0.27
N LYS A 63 -10.42 -12.71 -0.03
CA LYS A 63 -10.78 -12.20 1.28
C LYS A 63 -12.20 -11.71 1.29
N TYR A 64 -12.89 -11.99 2.38
CA TYR A 64 -14.13 -11.33 2.76
C TYR A 64 -13.90 -10.70 4.13
N THR A 65 -14.28 -9.45 4.30
CA THR A 65 -14.16 -8.72 5.55
C THR A 65 -15.49 -8.13 5.95
N HIS A 66 -15.87 -8.35 7.20
CA HIS A 66 -16.89 -7.57 7.90
C HIS A 66 -16.18 -6.66 8.90
N GLU A 67 -16.58 -5.39 8.95
CA GLU A 67 -15.94 -4.38 9.79
C GLU A 67 -16.98 -3.47 10.45
N ASP A 68 -16.88 -3.36 11.78
CA ASP A 68 -17.64 -2.41 12.59
C ASP A 68 -16.67 -1.32 13.06
N ILE A 69 -17.00 -0.05 12.84
CA ILE A 69 -16.18 1.08 13.27
C ILE A 69 -17.07 2.12 13.96
N ASN A 70 -16.70 2.49 15.18
CA ASN A 70 -17.28 3.64 15.86
C ASN A 70 -16.51 4.92 15.48
N LEU A 71 -17.04 5.68 14.54
CA LEU A 71 -16.42 6.90 14.05
C LEU A 71 -16.62 8.02 15.07
N LEU A 72 -15.53 8.43 15.75
CA LEU A 72 -15.58 9.36 16.88
C LEU A 72 -15.67 10.84 16.48
N PHE A 73 -15.26 11.18 15.26
CA PHE A 73 -15.29 12.55 14.75
C PHE A 73 -15.71 12.57 13.28
N PRO A 74 -16.40 13.62 12.82
CA PRO A 74 -16.80 13.71 11.42
C PRO A 74 -15.59 13.71 10.49
N PHE A 75 -15.64 12.89 9.45
CA PHE A 75 -14.53 12.71 8.51
C PHE A 75 -15.02 12.60 7.06
N GLY A 76 -14.34 13.28 6.14
CA GLY A 76 -14.63 13.24 4.70
C GLY A 76 -13.50 12.56 3.92
N PHE A 77 -13.86 11.74 2.92
CA PHE A 77 -12.90 11.10 2.02
C PHE A 77 -12.64 11.90 0.73
N THR A 78 -13.50 12.87 0.44
CA THR A 78 -13.52 13.67 -0.79
C THR A 78 -13.77 15.13 -0.43
N GLU A 79 -13.03 16.05 -1.06
CA GLU A 79 -13.18 17.48 -0.83
C GLU A 79 -14.50 18.01 -1.43
N GLY A 80 -15.05 19.07 -0.82
CA GLY A 80 -16.26 19.74 -1.30
C GLY A 80 -17.59 19.05 -0.95
N TYR A 81 -17.59 18.05 -0.06
CA TYR A 81 -18.78 17.31 0.38
C TYR A 81 -18.93 17.30 1.90
N ASP A 82 -20.13 16.99 2.38
CA ASP A 82 -20.41 16.88 3.81
C ASP A 82 -19.58 15.73 4.41
N PRO A 83 -18.97 15.92 5.61
CA PRO A 83 -18.27 14.83 6.29
C PRO A 83 -19.27 13.76 6.76
N LEU A 84 -18.80 12.52 6.85
CA LEU A 84 -19.59 11.46 7.49
C LEU A 84 -19.81 11.79 8.96
N PRO A 85 -21.04 11.68 9.48
CA PRO A 85 -21.32 11.98 10.89
C PRO A 85 -20.72 10.94 11.82
N VAL A 86 -20.52 11.33 13.08
CA VAL A 86 -20.17 10.43 14.18
C VAL A 86 -21.21 9.32 14.29
N GLY A 87 -20.75 8.09 14.51
CA GLY A 87 -21.64 6.95 14.69
C GLY A 87 -20.99 5.60 14.39
N LEU A 88 -21.77 4.54 14.61
CA LEU A 88 -21.38 3.18 14.29
C LEU A 88 -21.63 2.89 12.81
N TYR A 89 -20.59 2.44 12.11
CA TYR A 89 -20.65 1.99 10.73
C TYR A 89 -20.32 0.52 10.67
N GLN A 90 -21.15 -0.25 9.98
CA GLN A 90 -21.00 -1.69 9.79
C GLN A 90 -21.03 -1.96 8.30
N PHE A 91 -20.00 -2.62 7.77
CA PHE A 91 -19.88 -2.79 6.33
C PHE A 91 -19.07 -4.01 5.93
N ASP A 92 -19.41 -4.54 4.76
CA ASP A 92 -18.82 -5.75 4.19
C ASP A 92 -18.11 -5.48 2.85
N TYR A 93 -16.93 -6.09 2.66
CA TYR A 93 -16.19 -6.00 1.41
C TYR A 93 -15.39 -7.26 1.08
N GLY A 94 -15.22 -7.49 -0.22
CA GLY A 94 -14.41 -8.55 -0.79
C GLY A 94 -13.11 -8.02 -1.39
N GLU A 95 -12.06 -8.82 -1.32
CA GLU A 95 -10.79 -8.55 -1.98
C GLU A 95 -10.29 -9.81 -2.72
N LEU A 96 -9.77 -9.62 -3.92
CA LEU A 96 -9.07 -10.63 -4.70
C LEU A 96 -7.66 -10.13 -4.96
N GLN A 97 -6.66 -10.91 -4.58
CA GLN A 97 -5.26 -10.57 -4.81
C GLN A 97 -4.55 -11.72 -5.53
N TYR A 98 -3.79 -11.38 -6.57
CA TYR A 98 -2.88 -12.29 -7.24
C TYR A 98 -1.45 -11.80 -7.03
N GLN A 99 -0.56 -12.73 -6.67
CA GLN A 99 0.87 -12.50 -6.57
C GLN A 99 1.59 -13.50 -7.48
N GLY A 100 2.34 -13.00 -8.46
CA GLY A 100 3.16 -13.81 -9.34
C GLY A 100 4.38 -14.44 -8.66
N ASP A 101 5.10 -15.29 -9.39
CA ASP A 101 6.34 -15.92 -8.91
C ASP A 101 7.43 -14.88 -8.63
N GLY A 102 7.81 -14.71 -7.36
CA GLY A 102 8.83 -13.76 -6.93
C GLY A 102 10.25 -14.06 -7.42
N ARG A 103 10.49 -15.20 -8.07
CA ARG A 103 11.80 -15.56 -8.64
C ARG A 103 11.98 -15.04 -10.07
N ARG A 104 10.89 -14.65 -10.74
CA ARG A 104 10.94 -14.15 -12.12
C ARG A 104 11.51 -12.73 -12.17
N LEU A 105 12.12 -12.37 -13.30
CA LEU A 105 12.62 -11.02 -13.55
C LEU A 105 11.49 -9.99 -13.54
N LEU A 106 10.33 -10.35 -14.09
CA LEU A 106 9.09 -9.61 -13.96
C LEU A 106 8.24 -10.22 -12.84
N GLN A 107 7.99 -9.46 -11.80
CA GLN A 107 7.09 -9.78 -10.71
C GLN A 107 5.87 -8.88 -10.84
N LEU A 108 4.69 -9.49 -10.80
CA LEU A 108 3.41 -8.79 -10.87
C LEU A 108 2.58 -9.14 -9.64
N GLN A 109 1.98 -8.13 -9.05
CA GLN A 109 0.97 -8.28 -8.02
C GLN A 109 -0.23 -7.41 -8.42
N THR A 110 -1.41 -7.99 -8.43
CA THR A 110 -2.65 -7.29 -8.77
C THR A 110 -3.67 -7.53 -7.68
N GLY A 111 -4.38 -6.49 -7.28
CA GLY A 111 -5.46 -6.56 -6.30
C GLY A 111 -6.71 -5.89 -6.83
N PHE A 112 -7.86 -6.47 -6.51
CA PHE A 112 -9.17 -5.92 -6.74
C PHE A 112 -9.94 -5.93 -5.43
N SER A 113 -10.62 -4.84 -5.08
CA SER A 113 -11.49 -4.78 -3.92
C SER A 113 -12.84 -4.20 -4.31
N PHE A 114 -13.91 -4.71 -3.71
CA PHE A 114 -15.25 -4.21 -3.95
C PHE A 114 -16.14 -4.46 -2.74
N GLY A 115 -17.07 -3.55 -2.49
CA GLY A 115 -18.07 -3.72 -1.45
C GLY A 115 -18.45 -2.41 -0.80
N GLN A 116 -19.05 -2.51 0.37
CA GLN A 116 -19.39 -1.37 1.19
C GLN A 116 -18.15 -0.74 1.81
N PHE A 117 -18.25 0.54 2.12
CA PHE A 117 -17.22 1.32 2.78
C PHE A 117 -17.91 2.41 3.59
N TYR A 118 -17.96 2.25 4.91
CA TYR A 118 -18.84 3.05 5.78
C TYR A 118 -20.30 2.97 5.27
N ASN A 119 -20.97 4.11 5.06
CA ASN A 119 -22.33 4.18 4.51
C ASN A 119 -22.36 4.21 2.97
N GLY A 120 -21.22 4.01 2.29
CA GLY A 120 -21.10 4.05 0.83
C GLY A 120 -20.52 2.76 0.25
N TYR A 121 -20.00 2.88 -0.97
CA TYR A 121 -19.36 1.79 -1.70
C TYR A 121 -17.98 2.20 -2.20
N ARG A 122 -17.06 1.23 -2.20
CA ARG A 122 -15.72 1.37 -2.76
C ARG A 122 -15.45 0.28 -3.78
N THR A 123 -14.89 0.67 -4.91
CA THR A 123 -14.24 -0.23 -5.86
C THR A 123 -12.78 0.16 -5.98
N GLY A 124 -11.87 -0.78 -5.73
CA GLY A 124 -10.44 -0.56 -5.75
C GLY A 124 -9.71 -1.47 -6.72
N ILE A 125 -8.72 -0.93 -7.41
CA ILE A 125 -7.77 -1.68 -8.23
C ILE A 125 -6.36 -1.33 -7.76
N SER A 126 -5.49 -2.33 -7.67
CA SER A 126 -4.07 -2.12 -7.42
C SER A 126 -3.23 -2.98 -8.35
N VAL A 127 -2.12 -2.42 -8.85
CA VAL A 127 -1.13 -3.10 -9.68
C VAL A 127 0.25 -2.71 -9.18
N SER A 128 1.07 -3.70 -8.86
CA SER A 128 2.49 -3.53 -8.58
C SER A 128 3.27 -4.40 -9.55
N ALA A 129 4.10 -3.76 -10.36
CA ALA A 129 5.02 -4.42 -11.27
C ALA A 129 6.45 -4.13 -10.83
N LYS A 130 7.30 -5.15 -10.77
CA LYS A 130 8.74 -5.01 -10.55
C LYS A 130 9.46 -5.75 -11.66
N TYR A 131 10.35 -5.05 -12.35
CA TYR A 131 11.18 -5.61 -13.40
C TYR A 131 12.65 -5.47 -13.05
N ARG A 132 13.32 -6.61 -12.88
CA ARG A 132 14.76 -6.70 -12.60
C ARG A 132 15.51 -6.93 -13.89
N VAL A 133 16.46 -6.05 -14.20
CA VAL A 133 17.44 -6.22 -15.28
C VAL A 133 18.79 -6.48 -14.64
N GLN A 134 19.25 -7.72 -14.67
CA GLN A 134 20.53 -8.07 -14.06
C GLN A 134 21.70 -7.73 -14.99
N PRO A 135 22.85 -7.26 -14.47
CA PRO A 135 23.13 -7.00 -13.05
C PRO A 135 22.84 -5.55 -12.58
N TRP A 136 22.27 -4.69 -13.42
CA TRP A 136 22.41 -3.24 -13.25
C TRP A 136 21.12 -2.46 -12.93
N GLY A 137 19.93 -3.03 -13.06
CA GLY A 137 18.68 -2.25 -13.02
C GLY A 137 17.56 -2.91 -12.23
N ASN A 138 16.80 -2.10 -11.49
CA ASN A 138 15.48 -2.45 -10.98
C ASN A 138 14.49 -1.33 -11.29
N PHE A 139 13.37 -1.71 -11.87
CA PHE A 139 12.28 -0.80 -12.20
C PHE A 139 11.03 -1.27 -11.49
N SER A 140 10.25 -0.36 -10.92
CA SER A 140 8.95 -0.72 -10.36
C SER A 140 7.90 0.32 -10.66
N LEU A 141 6.67 -0.12 -10.81
CA LEU A 141 5.50 0.71 -10.95
C LEU A 141 4.46 0.23 -9.96
N ASN A 142 4.00 1.13 -9.09
CA ASN A 142 2.79 0.90 -8.30
C ASN A 142 1.69 1.80 -8.82
N PHE A 143 0.50 1.24 -8.99
CA PHE A 143 -0.72 1.94 -9.36
C PHE A 143 -1.83 1.50 -8.41
N ILE A 144 -2.56 2.44 -7.86
CA ILE A 144 -3.72 2.19 -7.01
C ILE A 144 -4.81 3.16 -7.45
N GLU A 145 -6.03 2.66 -7.58
CA GLU A 145 -7.20 3.46 -7.84
C GLU A 145 -8.32 3.03 -6.89
N ASN A 146 -9.01 4.00 -6.29
CA ASN A 146 -10.21 3.79 -5.51
C ASN A 146 -11.31 4.71 -6.03
N ASN A 147 -12.41 4.12 -6.47
CA ASN A 147 -13.65 4.82 -6.76
C ASN A 147 -14.55 4.73 -5.54
N LEU A 148 -14.94 5.87 -4.99
CA LEU A 148 -15.77 6.01 -3.80
C LEU A 148 -17.11 6.63 -4.20
N VAL A 149 -18.21 6.03 -3.75
CA VAL A 149 -19.56 6.52 -3.97
C VAL A 149 -20.31 6.47 -2.65
N PHE A 150 -20.63 7.63 -2.09
CA PHE A 150 -21.44 7.77 -0.88
C PHE A 150 -22.84 8.28 -1.22
N PRO A 151 -23.85 7.97 -0.40
CA PRO A 151 -25.20 8.48 -0.60
C PRO A 151 -25.33 9.97 -0.26
N LYS A 152 -26.39 10.61 -0.76
CA LYS A 152 -26.76 12.00 -0.44
C LYS A 152 -25.61 12.99 -0.73
N ASN A 153 -25.31 13.87 0.23
CA ASN A 153 -24.35 14.96 0.12
C ASN A 153 -22.93 14.55 0.56
N TYR A 154 -22.70 13.27 0.90
CA TYR A 154 -21.38 12.77 1.32
C TYR A 154 -20.42 12.52 0.15
N GLY A 155 -20.94 12.64 -1.09
CA GLY A 155 -20.13 12.80 -2.28
C GLY A 155 -19.65 11.53 -2.97
N LYS A 156 -18.83 11.75 -3.98
CA LYS A 156 -18.15 10.71 -4.76
C LYS A 156 -16.77 11.21 -5.15
N GLY A 157 -15.83 10.29 -5.31
CA GLY A 157 -14.47 10.65 -5.68
C GLY A 157 -13.69 9.48 -6.24
N ARG A 158 -12.79 9.81 -7.17
CA ARG A 158 -11.86 8.86 -7.77
C ARG A 158 -10.45 9.24 -7.33
N LEU A 159 -9.90 8.42 -6.44
CA LEU A 159 -8.58 8.61 -5.88
C LEU A 159 -7.62 7.69 -6.62
N PHE A 160 -6.58 8.24 -7.23
CA PHE A 160 -5.54 7.41 -7.82
C PHE A 160 -4.15 7.81 -7.34
N LEU A 161 -3.29 6.81 -7.31
CA LEU A 161 -1.90 6.93 -6.96
C LEU A 161 -1.08 6.14 -7.96
N ILE A 162 -0.07 6.80 -8.54
CA ILE A 162 0.91 6.15 -9.40
C ILE A 162 2.30 6.45 -8.85
N SER A 163 3.16 5.43 -8.79
CA SER A 163 4.49 5.54 -8.18
C SER A 163 5.54 4.74 -8.96
N PRO A 164 6.09 5.31 -10.06
CA PRO A 164 7.23 4.72 -10.73
C PRO A 164 8.51 4.91 -9.91
N LYS A 165 9.39 3.92 -9.99
CA LYS A 165 10.72 3.93 -9.40
C LYS A 165 11.71 3.29 -10.37
N ALA A 166 12.89 3.88 -10.48
CA ALA A 166 14.02 3.31 -11.20
C ALA A 166 15.27 3.33 -10.31
N GLU A 167 15.98 2.22 -10.29
CA GLU A 167 17.29 2.05 -9.67
C GLU A 167 18.24 1.55 -10.76
N ILE A 168 19.29 2.32 -11.04
CA ILE A 168 20.27 2.03 -12.09
C ILE A 168 21.67 2.09 -11.49
N ASN A 169 22.43 1.03 -11.71
CA ASN A 169 23.83 0.92 -11.34
C ASN A 169 24.65 1.07 -12.62
N PHE A 170 25.17 2.27 -12.90
CA PHE A 170 25.97 2.52 -14.09
C PHE A 170 27.33 1.78 -14.03
N SER A 171 27.85 1.56 -12.83
CA SER A 171 29.09 0.84 -12.57
C SER A 171 29.06 0.24 -11.15
N LYS A 172 30.18 -0.37 -10.70
CA LYS A 172 30.33 -0.84 -9.31
C LYS A 172 30.34 0.28 -8.26
N ASN A 173 30.45 1.53 -8.70
CA ASN A 173 30.59 2.68 -7.82
C ASN A 173 29.69 3.87 -8.16
N LEU A 174 28.89 3.82 -9.22
CA LEU A 174 27.99 4.90 -9.60
C LEU A 174 26.55 4.38 -9.70
N PHE A 175 25.69 4.94 -8.86
CA PHE A 175 24.31 4.49 -8.67
C PHE A 175 23.36 5.67 -8.79
N TRP A 176 22.21 5.44 -9.42
CA TRP A 176 21.13 6.40 -9.50
C TRP A 176 19.82 5.75 -9.08
N THR A 177 19.06 6.44 -8.24
CA THR A 177 17.73 6.04 -7.82
C THR A 177 16.79 7.21 -8.01
N THR A 178 15.71 7.02 -8.75
CA THR A 178 14.62 8.00 -8.82
C THR A 178 13.30 7.35 -8.45
N PHE A 179 12.50 8.09 -7.71
CA PHE A 179 11.17 7.74 -7.28
C PHE A 179 10.27 8.93 -7.55
N MET A 180 9.15 8.69 -8.23
CA MET A 180 8.12 9.70 -8.39
C MET A 180 6.82 9.12 -7.86
N GLN A 181 5.97 9.95 -7.29
CA GLN A 181 4.64 9.56 -6.86
C GLN A 181 3.67 10.70 -7.13
N TYR A 182 2.56 10.39 -7.79
CA TYR A 182 1.42 11.28 -7.89
C TYR A 182 0.26 10.69 -7.10
N ASN A 183 -0.41 11.50 -6.27
CA ASN A 183 -1.54 11.10 -5.46
C ASN A 183 -2.63 12.18 -5.54
N THR A 184 -3.81 11.84 -6.09
CA THR A 184 -4.89 12.82 -6.24
C THR A 184 -5.65 13.13 -4.97
N GLN A 185 -5.62 12.28 -3.94
CA GLN A 185 -6.33 12.55 -2.69
C GLN A 185 -5.75 13.76 -1.93
N ARG A 186 -4.44 13.95 -2.05
CA ARG A 186 -3.73 15.11 -1.46
C ARG A 186 -3.32 16.12 -2.52
N ASP A 187 -3.77 15.87 -3.74
CA ASP A 187 -3.34 16.51 -4.97
C ASP A 187 -1.84 16.82 -4.99
N ASN A 188 -1.03 15.78 -4.74
CA ASN A 188 0.38 15.93 -4.40
C ASN A 188 1.26 15.10 -5.33
N PHE A 189 2.25 15.76 -5.93
CA PHE A 189 3.33 15.11 -6.64
C PHE A 189 4.62 15.15 -5.82
N ASN A 190 5.30 14.01 -5.72
CA ASN A 190 6.54 13.86 -5.00
C ASN A 190 7.62 13.29 -5.93
N ILE A 191 8.79 13.92 -5.94
CA ILE A 191 9.99 13.44 -6.62
C ILE A 191 11.08 13.27 -5.58
N ASN A 192 11.76 12.13 -5.61
CA ASN A 192 13.02 11.92 -4.93
C ASN A 192 14.00 11.28 -5.92
N SER A 193 15.07 11.99 -6.26
CA SER A 193 16.13 11.53 -7.16
C SER A 193 17.47 11.62 -6.45
N ARG A 194 18.25 10.56 -6.51
CA ARG A 194 19.53 10.44 -5.82
C ARG A 194 20.57 9.85 -6.75
N LEU A 195 21.65 10.58 -6.97
CA LEU A 195 22.89 10.05 -7.52
C LEU A 195 23.85 9.77 -6.37
N GLN A 196 24.46 8.58 -6.35
CA GLN A 196 25.46 8.17 -5.39
C GLN A 196 26.73 7.74 -6.13
N TRP A 197 27.85 8.34 -5.78
CA TRP A 197 29.17 7.97 -6.28
C TRP A 197 30.09 7.54 -5.16
N ARG A 198 30.54 6.28 -5.20
CA ARG A 198 31.47 5.67 -4.25
C ARG A 198 32.91 5.81 -4.74
N TYR A 199 33.60 6.86 -4.31
CA TYR A 199 34.96 7.13 -4.77
C TYR A 199 36.01 6.31 -4.00
N LEU A 200 35.72 5.87 -2.77
CA LEU A 200 36.56 4.97 -1.96
C LEU A 200 35.68 3.98 -1.19
N PRO A 201 36.24 2.86 -0.66
CA PRO A 201 35.51 1.98 0.24
C PRO A 201 34.83 2.77 1.36
N MET A 202 33.52 2.58 1.53
CA MET A 202 32.70 3.26 2.54
C MET A 202 32.68 4.80 2.45
N SER A 203 33.21 5.40 1.38
CA SER A 203 33.20 6.85 1.15
C SER A 203 32.38 7.18 -0.08
N ASP A 204 31.33 7.97 0.11
CA ASP A 204 30.26 8.19 -0.85
C ASP A 204 29.96 9.69 -0.98
N LEU A 205 29.79 10.16 -2.23
CA LEU A 205 29.20 11.45 -2.56
C LEU A 205 27.74 11.22 -2.98
N PHE A 206 26.82 11.96 -2.39
CA PHE A 206 25.40 11.94 -2.73
C PHE A 206 24.97 13.30 -3.28
N LEU A 207 24.25 13.27 -4.40
CA LEU A 207 23.46 14.39 -4.91
C LEU A 207 21.99 13.99 -4.83
N VAL A 208 21.21 14.69 -4.01
CA VAL A 208 19.81 14.38 -3.77
C VAL A 208 18.94 15.56 -4.19
N TYR A 209 17.99 15.30 -5.07
CA TYR A 209 16.92 16.21 -5.43
C TYR A 209 15.61 15.69 -4.84
N SER A 210 14.94 16.52 -4.05
CA SER A 210 13.61 16.24 -3.54
C SER A 210 12.68 17.39 -3.88
N ASP A 211 11.52 17.08 -4.43
CA ASP A 211 10.48 18.08 -4.72
C ASP A 211 9.11 17.54 -4.31
N ASN A 212 8.29 18.39 -3.72
CA ASN A 212 6.93 18.12 -3.29
C ASN A 212 6.09 19.33 -3.68
N TYR A 213 5.11 19.15 -4.56
CA TYR A 213 4.22 20.24 -4.98
C TYR A 213 2.76 19.80 -5.00
N LEU A 214 1.88 20.76 -4.71
CA LEU A 214 0.43 20.62 -4.90
C LEU A 214 0.12 20.84 -6.38
N VAL A 215 -0.67 19.97 -6.99
CA VAL A 215 -0.92 19.98 -8.44
C VAL A 215 -1.92 21.07 -8.83
N ASP A 216 -2.78 21.51 -7.92
CA ASP A 216 -3.79 22.57 -8.12
C ASP A 216 -3.18 23.97 -8.26
N ASN A 217 -1.94 24.18 -7.80
CA ASN A 217 -1.28 25.50 -7.86
C ASN A 217 0.14 25.47 -8.45
N PHE A 218 0.65 24.31 -8.89
CA PHE A 218 2.02 24.14 -9.42
C PHE A 218 3.14 24.85 -8.61
N GLY A 219 2.90 25.13 -7.33
CA GLY A 219 3.82 25.82 -6.43
C GLY A 219 4.60 24.81 -5.58
N PRO A 220 5.94 24.93 -5.47
CA PRO A 220 6.73 24.00 -4.67
C PRO A 220 6.35 24.16 -3.18
N ARG A 221 5.88 23.09 -2.55
CA ARG A 221 5.65 23.04 -1.09
C ARG A 221 6.97 22.87 -0.35
N ASN A 222 7.85 22.02 -0.88
CA ASN A 222 9.23 21.85 -0.41
C ASN A 222 10.10 21.37 -1.57
N ARG A 223 11.10 22.16 -1.94
CA ARG A 223 12.15 21.79 -2.89
C ARG A 223 13.50 21.83 -2.21
N ALA A 224 14.26 20.75 -2.32
CA ALA A 224 15.59 20.66 -1.77
C ALA A 224 16.55 20.04 -2.78
N PHE A 225 17.71 20.67 -2.92
CA PHE A 225 18.87 20.08 -3.53
C PHE A 225 19.94 19.93 -2.44
N VAL A 226 20.35 18.70 -2.17
CA VAL A 226 21.26 18.37 -1.07
C VAL A 226 22.49 17.67 -1.63
N ILE A 227 23.65 18.18 -1.25
CA ILE A 227 24.94 17.53 -1.47
C ILE A 227 25.41 16.98 -0.13
N LYS A 228 25.75 15.69 -0.08
CA LYS A 228 26.33 15.05 1.11
C LYS A 228 27.60 14.31 0.74
N LEU A 229 28.68 14.60 1.47
CA LEU A 229 29.95 13.90 1.36
C LEU A 229 30.18 13.06 2.62
N ASN A 230 30.58 11.80 2.46
CA ASN A 230 31.02 10.94 3.54
C ASN A 230 32.42 10.41 3.23
N TYR A 231 33.32 10.49 4.20
CA TYR A 231 34.67 9.94 4.13
C TYR A 231 34.90 8.99 5.30
N TRP A 232 35.28 7.75 4.97
CA TRP A 232 35.61 6.74 5.96
C TRP A 232 37.12 6.74 6.23
N LEU A 233 37.50 6.99 7.49
CA LEU A 233 38.88 6.91 7.96
C LEU A 233 39.19 5.46 8.35
N ASN A 234 40.04 4.79 7.57
CA ASN A 234 40.70 3.57 8.05
C ASN A 234 41.91 4.00 8.89
N LEU A 235 41.71 4.09 10.21
CA LEU A 235 42.77 4.25 11.22
C LEU A 235 43.09 2.89 11.85
#